data_AF-A0A2Z3RZV9-F1
#
_entry.id   AF-A0A2Z3RZV9-F1
#
_cell.length_a   1.000
_cell.length_b   1.000
_cell.length_c   1.000
_cell.angle_alpha   90.00
_cell.angle_beta   90.00
_cell.angle_gamma   90.00
#
_symmetry.space_group_name_H-M   'P 1'
#
loop_
_entity.id
_entity.type
_entity.pdbx_description
1 polymer ?
#
loop_
_entity_poly.entity_id
_entity_poly.type
_entity_poly.pdbx_seq_one_letter_code
_entity_poly.pdbx_strand_id
1 'polypeptide(L)'
;MSEKETITTEQVTVRRSPKFLTFMVLGIIVGILVALILTFALPNDSQFTLTQIFGFLLLFTGTIGGTLGLIFALIVDRYFSRHVTSATAEKISVTKD
;
A
#
# COMPACT_ATOMS: atom_id res chain seq x y z
N MET A 1 12.79 -54.63 -17.10
CA MET A 1 13.18 -54.15 -15.75
C MET A 1 12.60 -52.74 -15.64
N SER A 2 11.73 -52.50 -14.66
CA SER A 2 10.74 -51.41 -14.67
C SER A 2 11.28 -50.12 -14.07
N GLU A 3 11.37 -49.07 -14.88
CA GLU A 3 11.59 -47.68 -14.46
C GLU A 3 10.43 -47.25 -13.55
N LYS A 4 10.71 -46.73 -12.35
CA LYS A 4 9.70 -46.16 -11.45
C LYS A 4 9.91 -44.66 -11.38
N GLU A 5 9.13 -43.92 -12.16
CA GLU A 5 9.08 -42.46 -12.13
C GLU A 5 8.28 -42.01 -10.90
N THR A 6 8.96 -41.59 -9.83
CA THR A 6 8.32 -41.05 -8.62
C THR A 6 8.06 -39.55 -8.78
N ILE A 7 6.83 -39.21 -9.19
CA ILE A 7 6.37 -37.81 -9.29
C ILE A 7 6.09 -37.28 -7.88
N THR A 8 6.89 -36.33 -7.41
CA THR A 8 6.67 -35.65 -6.12
C THR A 8 6.11 -34.26 -6.39
N THR A 9 4.84 -34.03 -6.04
CA THR A 9 4.13 -32.76 -6.25
C THR A 9 4.31 -31.86 -5.02
N GLU A 10 5.13 -30.81 -5.14
CA GLU A 10 5.34 -29.83 -4.06
C GLU A 10 4.50 -28.57 -4.31
N GLN A 11 3.55 -28.27 -3.41
CA GLN A 11 2.68 -27.09 -3.51
C GLN A 11 3.34 -25.86 -2.88
N VAL A 12 3.79 -24.91 -3.70
CA VAL A 12 4.36 -23.64 -3.24
C VAL A 12 3.30 -22.54 -3.27
N THR A 13 2.96 -22.00 -2.10
CA THR A 13 2.01 -20.88 -1.97
C THR A 13 2.74 -19.55 -2.23
N VAL A 14 2.55 -18.97 -3.42
CA VAL A 14 3.04 -17.63 -3.74
C VAL A 14 2.18 -16.59 -3.01
N ARG A 15 2.70 -16.01 -1.93
CA ARG A 15 2.06 -14.89 -1.23
C ARG A 15 2.28 -13.61 -2.05
N ARG A 16 1.22 -12.98 -2.58
CA ARG A 16 1.34 -11.66 -3.22
C ARG A 16 1.72 -10.62 -2.16
N SER A 17 2.74 -9.80 -2.46
CA SER A 17 3.10 -8.67 -1.60
C SER A 17 1.96 -7.65 -1.55
N PRO A 18 1.48 -7.29 -0.34
CA PRO A 18 0.37 -6.34 -0.17
C PRO A 18 0.76 -4.90 -0.55
N LYS A 19 -0.15 -4.18 -1.20
CA LYS A 19 0.09 -2.84 -1.81
C LYS A 19 -0.15 -1.69 -0.83
N PHE A 20 0.45 -1.72 0.36
CA PHE A 20 0.24 -0.68 1.38
C PHE A 20 0.81 0.69 1.00
N LEU A 21 1.93 0.72 0.27
CA LEU A 21 2.63 1.96 -0.07
C LEU A 21 1.78 2.88 -0.96
N THR A 22 1.06 2.35 -1.94
CA THR A 22 0.27 3.16 -2.88
C THR A 22 -0.82 3.96 -2.17
N PHE A 23 -1.52 3.34 -1.22
CA PHE A 23 -2.60 4.00 -0.47
C PHE A 23 -2.07 5.00 0.56
N MET A 24 -0.93 4.71 1.20
CA MET A 24 -0.27 5.68 2.07
C MET A 24 0.12 6.94 1.29
N VAL A 25 0.76 6.78 0.12
CA VAL A 25 1.19 7.90 -0.73
C VAL A 25 -0.03 8.70 -1.20
N LEU A 26 -1.12 8.05 -1.58
CA LEU A 26 -2.35 8.73 -1.97
C LEU A 26 -2.93 9.57 -0.82
N GLY A 27 -2.96 9.02 0.40
CA GLY A 27 -3.41 9.75 1.58
C GLY A 27 -2.55 10.98 1.91
N ILE A 28 -1.22 10.85 1.77
CA ILE A 28 -0.29 11.97 1.91
C ILE A 28 -0.56 13.05 0.85
N ILE A 29 -0.73 12.66 -0.43
CA ILE A 29 -1.04 13.60 -1.51
C ILE A 29 -2.32 14.39 -1.20
N VAL A 30 -3.38 13.72 -0.75
CA VAL A 30 -4.62 14.38 -0.34
C VAL A 30 -4.38 15.33 0.85
N GLY A 31 -3.60 14.91 1.84
CA GLY A 31 -3.21 15.76 2.96
C GLY A 31 -2.45 17.03 2.53
N ILE A 32 -1.53 16.91 1.56
CA ILE A 32 -0.80 18.04 0.98
C ILE A 32 -1.76 19.01 0.28
N LEU A 33 -2.70 18.48 -0.52
CA LEU A 33 -3.70 19.31 -1.19
C LEU A 33 -4.56 20.07 -0.19
N VAL A 34 -4.99 19.42 0.88
CA VAL A 34 -5.77 20.08 1.95
C VAL A 34 -4.94 21.16 2.65
N ALA A 35 -3.66 20.90 2.96
CA ALA A 35 -2.79 21.93 3.54
C ALA A 35 -2.62 23.13 2.62
N LEU A 36 -2.42 22.91 1.32
CA LEU A 36 -2.33 23.98 0.33
C LEU A 36 -3.62 24.80 0.29
N ILE A 37 -4.77 24.14 0.19
CA ILE A 37 -6.08 24.81 0.15
C ILE A 37 -6.26 25.66 1.41
N LEU A 38 -6.05 25.09 2.60
CA LEU A 38 -6.18 25.83 3.85
C LEU A 38 -5.21 27.02 3.92
N THR A 39 -3.96 26.83 3.52
CA THR A 39 -2.92 27.87 3.54
C THR A 39 -3.27 29.05 2.62
N PHE A 40 -3.83 28.80 1.45
CA PHE A 40 -4.15 29.85 0.47
C PHE A 40 -5.58 30.40 0.59
N ALA A 41 -6.52 29.63 1.15
CA ALA A 41 -7.91 30.05 1.32
C ALA A 41 -8.14 30.88 2.58
N LEU A 42 -7.31 30.72 3.61
CA LEU A 42 -7.41 31.50 4.85
C LEU A 42 -6.54 32.77 4.74
N PRO A 43 -7.09 33.97 4.98
CA PRO A 43 -6.31 35.19 5.07
C PRO A 43 -5.28 35.09 6.21
N ASN A 44 -4.05 35.52 5.93
CA ASN A 44 -2.96 35.47 6.90
C ASN A 44 -2.98 36.73 7.77
N ASP A 45 -3.86 36.72 8.78
CA ASP A 45 -3.92 37.75 9.83
C ASP A 45 -2.97 37.43 11.01
N SER A 46 -2.08 36.46 10.82
CA SER A 46 -1.24 35.90 11.87
C SER A 46 0.14 36.54 11.91
N GLN A 47 0.78 36.53 13.07
CA GLN A 47 2.17 36.99 13.25
C GLN A 47 3.21 36.02 12.66
N PHE A 48 2.78 34.84 12.21
CA PHE A 48 3.64 33.82 11.64
C PHE A 48 3.81 33.94 10.13
N THR A 49 4.99 33.56 9.64
CA THR A 49 5.27 33.51 8.21
C THR A 49 4.41 32.46 7.51
N LEU A 50 4.07 32.73 6.24
CA LEU A 50 3.28 31.83 5.40
C LEU A 50 3.88 30.41 5.33
N THR A 51 5.20 30.32 5.22
CA THR A 51 5.95 29.06 5.20
C THR A 51 5.79 28.27 6.50
N GLN A 52 5.73 28.95 7.65
CA GLN A 52 5.58 28.31 8.95
C GLN A 52 4.16 27.75 9.14
N ILE A 53 3.14 28.51 8.76
CA ILE A 53 1.73 28.05 8.78
C ILE A 53 1.57 26.84 7.85
N PHE A 54 2.09 26.95 6.63
CA PHE A 54 2.09 25.86 5.66
C PHE A 54 2.78 24.62 6.22
N GLY A 55 3.98 24.77 6.79
CA GLY A 55 4.74 23.66 7.36
C GLY A 55 3.97 22.92 8.46
N PHE A 56 3.34 23.65 9.39
CA PHE A 56 2.52 23.03 10.43
C PHE A 56 1.27 22.34 9.88
N LEU A 57 0.56 23.00 8.96
CA LEU A 57 -0.62 22.41 8.31
C LEU A 57 -0.23 21.15 7.54
N LEU A 58 0.85 21.19 6.77
CA LEU A 58 1.39 20.07 6.02
C LEU A 58 1.73 18.89 6.93
N LEU A 59 2.40 19.14 8.06
CA LEU A 59 2.71 18.09 9.03
C LEU A 59 1.44 17.47 9.61
N PHE A 60 0.47 18.31 9.98
CA PHE A 60 -0.76 17.85 10.61
C PHE A 60 -1.65 17.08 9.62
N THR A 61 -1.97 17.68 8.47
CA THR A 61 -2.82 17.07 7.44
C THR A 61 -2.11 15.92 6.74
N GLY A 62 -0.80 15.99 6.56
CA GLY A 62 0.02 14.92 5.99
C GLY A 62 0.07 13.69 6.89
N THR A 63 0.25 13.88 8.20
CA THR A 63 0.21 12.78 9.17
C THR A 63 -1.18 12.15 9.23
N ILE A 64 -2.23 12.97 9.38
CA ILE A 64 -3.61 12.47 9.43
C ILE A 64 -4.00 11.81 8.11
N GLY A 65 -3.69 12.43 6.97
CA GLY A 65 -3.97 11.90 5.64
C GLY A 65 -3.22 10.60 5.36
N GLY A 66 -1.95 10.51 5.76
CA GLY A 66 -1.16 9.28 5.68
C GLY A 66 -1.72 8.16 6.56
N THR A 67 -2.10 8.45 7.81
CA THR A 67 -2.72 7.48 8.71
C THR A 67 -4.07 7.00 8.17
N LEU A 68 -4.94 7.91 7.72
CA LEU A 68 -6.22 7.55 7.11
C LEU A 68 -6.04 6.74 5.83
N GLY A 69 -5.06 7.13 5.00
CA GLY A 69 -4.70 6.38 3.79
C GLY A 69 -4.25 4.95 4.11
N LEU A 70 -3.46 4.76 5.17
CA LEU A 70 -3.03 3.45 5.63
C LEU A 70 -4.17 2.62 6.20
N ILE A 71 -5.05 3.22 7.02
CA ILE A 71 -6.26 2.55 7.53
C ILE A 71 -7.13 2.11 6.36
N PHE A 72 -7.33 2.97 5.38
CA PHE A 72 -8.09 2.64 4.16
C PHE A 72 -7.40 1.52 3.36
N ALA A 73 -6.07 1.54 3.27
CA ALA A 73 -5.28 0.47 2.67
C ALA A 73 -5.54 -0.88 3.35
N LEU A 74 -5.55 -0.90 4.69
CA LEU A 74 -5.81 -2.11 5.46
C LEU A 74 -7.23 -2.63 5.25
N ILE A 75 -8.23 -1.75 5.16
CA ILE A 75 -9.62 -2.13 4.91
C ILE A 75 -9.75 -2.72 3.50
N VAL A 76 -9.20 -2.04 2.49
CA VAL A 76 -9.23 -2.50 1.10
C VAL A 76 -8.47 -3.81 0.95
N ASP A 77 -7.28 -3.92 1.54
CA ASP A 77 -6.48 -5.15 1.53
C ASP A 77 -7.24 -6.29 2.23
N ARG A 78 -7.91 -6.03 3.36
CA ARG A 78 -8.76 -7.03 4.04
C ARG A 78 -9.91 -7.50 3.17
N TYR A 79 -10.50 -6.61 2.36
CA TYR A 79 -11.61 -6.93 1.47
C TYR A 79 -11.15 -7.65 0.20
N PHE A 80 -10.09 -7.16 -0.45
CA PHE A 80 -9.56 -7.69 -1.70
C PHE A 80 -8.68 -8.93 -1.52
N SER A 81 -8.01 -9.09 -0.38
CA SER A 81 -7.23 -10.30 -0.06
C SER A 81 -8.14 -11.54 0.05
N ARG A 82 -9.45 -11.37 0.26
CA ARG A 82 -10.44 -12.45 0.14
C ARG A 82 -10.70 -12.90 -1.31
N HIS A 83 -10.37 -12.08 -2.30
CA HIS A 83 -10.67 -12.29 -3.72
C HIS A 83 -9.44 -12.66 -4.57
N VAL A 84 -8.26 -12.86 -3.97
CA VAL A 84 -7.09 -13.26 -4.74
C VAL A 84 -7.16 -14.76 -5.03
N THR A 85 -7.85 -15.07 -6.12
CA THR A 85 -7.77 -16.30 -6.91
C THR A 85 -6.37 -16.91 -6.82
N SER A 86 -6.32 -18.10 -6.22
CA SER A 86 -5.17 -19.00 -6.21
C SER A 86 -4.73 -19.26 -7.65
N ALA A 87 -3.57 -18.72 -8.03
CA ALA A 87 -2.89 -19.15 -9.24
C ALA A 87 -2.03 -20.36 -8.88
N THR A 88 -2.51 -21.55 -9.22
CA THR A 88 -1.83 -22.83 -9.03
C THR A 88 -0.56 -22.85 -9.87
N ALA A 89 0.61 -22.84 -9.23
CA ALA A 89 1.90 -23.02 -9.91
C ALA A 89 2.21 -24.52 -9.92
N GLU A 90 2.07 -25.15 -11.09
CA GLU A 90 2.49 -26.53 -11.32
C GLU A 90 3.94 -26.50 -11.82
N LYS A 91 4.90 -26.99 -11.01
CA LYS A 91 6.31 -27.12 -11.41
C LYS A 91 6.66 -28.61 -11.47
N ILE A 92 6.93 -29.10 -12.68
CA ILE A 92 7.43 -30.45 -12.93
C ILE A 92 8.96 -30.40 -12.81
N SER A 93 9.53 -31.01 -11.77
CA SER A 93 10.98 -31.22 -11.66
C SER A 93 11.33 -32.61 -12.20
N VAL A 94 11.97 -32.64 -13.37
CA VAL A 94 12.61 -33.83 -13.90
C VAL A 94 14.05 -33.86 -13.37
N THR A 95 14.33 -34.74 -12.42
CA THR A 95 15.70 -35.11 -12.04
C THR A 95 16.17 -36.15 -13.03
N LYS A 96 17.29 -35.89 -13.69
CA LYS A 96 17.96 -36.84 -14.59
C LYS A 96 19.23 -37.33 -13.88
N ASP A 97 19.32 -38.64 -13.69
CA ASP A 97 20.49 -39.35 -13.16
C ASP A 97 21.76 -39.11 -14.01
#